data_AF-A0A6B0SDR8-F1
#
_entry.id   AF-A0A6B0SDR8-F1
#
_cell.length_a   1.000
_cell.length_b   1.000
_cell.length_c   1.000
_cell.angle_alpha   90.00
_cell.angle_beta   90.00
_cell.angle_gamma   90.00
#
_symmetry.space_group_name_H-M   'P 1'
#
loop_
_entity.id
_entity.type
_entity.pdbx_description
1 polymer ?
#
loop_
_entity_poly.entity_id
_entity_poly.type
_entity_poly.pdbx_seq_one_letter_code
_entity_poly.pdbx_strand_id
1 'polypeptide(L)' 'MKTKWGTIEVENTTHCEFTYLLDLLIRTHMQNIKDITSTIHFEAYRVKRLHEGSSAVANGVKEKVPEAQEM' A
#
# COMPACT_ATOMS: atom_id res chain seq x y z
N MET A 1 -8.14 26.91 -12.39
CA MET A 1 -6.88 27.05 -13.16
C MET A 1 -7.05 28.12 -14.23
N LYS A 2 -6.23 29.17 -14.22
CA LYS A 2 -6.33 30.28 -15.19
C LYS A 2 -5.30 30.09 -16.32
N THR A 3 -5.74 30.30 -17.55
CA THR A 3 -4.94 30.17 -18.77
C THR A 3 -5.03 31.47 -19.59
N LYS A 4 -4.25 31.57 -20.68
CA LYS A 4 -4.35 32.71 -21.62
C LYS A 4 -5.71 32.78 -22.34
N TRP A 5 -6.47 31.68 -22.34
CA TRP A 5 -7.71 31.50 -23.09
C TRP A 5 -8.96 31.45 -22.20
N GLY A 6 -8.81 31.59 -20.88
CA GLY A 6 -9.92 31.53 -19.94
C GLY A 6 -9.57 30.84 -18.63
N THR A 7 -10.59 30.59 -17.83
CA THR A 7 -10.46 29.97 -16.51
C THR A 7 -11.23 28.64 -16.47
N ILE A 8 -10.56 27.60 -16.03
CA ILE A 8 -11.16 26.30 -15.73
C ILE A 8 -11.50 26.28 -14.24
N GLU A 9 -12.78 26.17 -13.93
CA GLU A 9 -13.31 25.99 -12.59
C GLU A 9 -13.44 24.50 -12.31
N VAL A 10 -12.70 23.99 -11.32
CA VAL A 10 -12.60 22.55 -11.06
C VAL A 10 -13.87 21.98 -10.40
N GLU A 11 -14.62 22.80 -9.68
CA GLU A 11 -15.89 22.41 -9.06
C GLU A 11 -17.07 22.45 -10.05
N ASN A 12 -16.86 23.06 -11.21
CA ASN A 12 -17.87 23.16 -12.25
C ASN A 12 -17.90 21.86 -13.08
N THR A 13 -19.03 21.14 -13.01
CA THR A 13 -19.21 19.83 -13.64
C THR A 13 -19.22 19.88 -15.17
N THR A 14 -19.37 21.07 -15.78
CA THR A 14 -19.24 21.23 -17.24
C THR A 14 -17.79 21.30 -17.68
N HIS A 15 -16.84 21.54 -16.77
CA HIS A 15 -15.41 21.62 -17.07
C HIS A 15 -14.69 20.30 -16.79
N CYS A 16 -15.04 19.61 -15.70
CA CYS A 16 -14.50 18.28 -15.39
C CYS A 16 -15.34 17.54 -14.33
N GLU A 17 -15.01 16.27 -14.10
CA GLU A 17 -15.72 15.37 -13.19
C GLU A 17 -15.16 15.38 -11.76
N PHE A 18 -14.33 16.36 -11.40
CA PHE A 18 -13.63 16.38 -10.12
C PHE A 18 -14.58 16.26 -8.92
N THR A 19 -15.73 16.96 -8.97
CA THR A 19 -16.73 16.91 -7.90
C THR A 19 -17.27 15.50 -7.68
N TYR A 20 -17.47 14.72 -8.74
CA TYR A 20 -17.92 13.32 -8.65
C TYR A 20 -16.84 12.42 -8.06
N LEU A 21 -15.58 12.61 -8.47
CA LEU A 21 -14.45 11.86 -7.92
C LEU A 21 -14.29 12.14 -6.42
N LEU A 22 -14.38 13.41 -6.01
CA LEU A 22 -14.28 13.81 -4.61
C LEU A 22 -15.40 13.17 -3.78
N ASP A 23 -16.63 13.19 -4.29
CA ASP A 23 -17.79 12.58 -3.63
C ASP A 23 -17.67 11.06 -3.50
N LEU A 24 -17.18 10.41 -4.56
CA LEU A 24 -16.88 8.98 -4.56
C LEU A 24 -15.89 8.64 -3.45
N LEU A 25 -14.73 9.32 -3.42
CA LEU A 25 -13.63 9.00 -2.54
C LEU A 25 -13.92 9.33 -1.08
N ILE A 26 -14.49 10.49 -0.79
CA ILE A 26 -14.56 11.02 0.59
C ILE A 26 -15.93 10.81 1.20
N ARG A 27 -17.02 10.97 0.44
CA ARG A 27 -18.38 10.92 0.99
C ARG A 27 -18.95 9.52 1.00
N THR A 28 -18.80 8.79 -0.11
CA THR A 28 -19.55 7.54 -0.32
C THR A 28 -18.72 6.28 -0.09
N HIS A 29 -17.45 6.24 -0.49
CA HIS A 29 -16.66 5.01 -0.48
C HIS A 29 -15.47 5.01 0.49
N MET A 30 -15.21 6.11 1.22
CA MET A 30 -14.03 6.24 2.08
C MET A 30 -13.88 5.09 3.08
N GLN A 31 -14.98 4.68 3.72
CA GLN A 31 -14.95 3.61 4.70
C GLN A 31 -14.65 2.26 4.05
N ASN A 32 -15.28 1.95 2.92
CA ASN A 32 -15.01 0.72 2.17
C ASN A 32 -13.55 0.66 1.68
N ILE A 33 -13.00 1.79 1.20
CA ILE A 33 -11.58 1.87 0.79
C ILE A 33 -10.65 1.55 1.97
N LYS A 34 -10.94 2.10 3.16
CA LYS A 34 -10.18 1.79 4.39
C LYS A 34 -10.30 0.32 4.76
N ASP A 35 -11.51 -0.24 4.70
CA ASP A 35 -11.77 -1.62 5.10
C ASP A 35 -11.07 -2.62 4.17
N ILE A 36 -11.16 -2.42 2.85
CA ILE A 36 -10.43 -3.23 1.85
C ILE A 36 -8.92 -3.13 2.07
N THR A 37 -8.42 -1.91 2.28
CA THR A 37 -6.99 -1.70 2.51
C THR A 37 -6.51 -2.42 3.76
N SER A 38 -7.28 -2.34 4.85
CA SER A 38 -6.90 -3.01 6.10
C SER A 38 -7.04 -4.53 6.02
N THR A 39 -8.16 -5.03 5.53
CA THR A 39 -8.51 -6.46 5.62
C THR A 39 -7.89 -7.32 4.52
N ILE A 40 -7.57 -6.72 3.37
CA ILE A 40 -7.00 -7.44 2.23
C ILE A 40 -5.53 -7.07 2.05
N HIS A 41 -5.26 -5.80 1.73
CA HIS A 41 -3.91 -5.40 1.32
C HIS A 41 -2.93 -5.43 2.50
N PHE A 42 -3.31 -4.87 3.63
CA PHE A 42 -2.46 -4.84 4.82
C PHE A 42 -2.30 -6.23 5.43
N GLU A 43 -3.38 -7.02 5.55
CA GLU A 43 -3.28 -8.38 6.07
C GLU A 43 -2.39 -9.28 5.18
N ALA A 44 -2.52 -9.21 3.85
CA ALA A 44 -1.65 -9.94 2.95
C ALA A 44 -0.17 -9.55 3.13
N TYR A 45 0.11 -8.25 3.26
CA TYR A 45 1.45 -7.75 3.55
C TYR A 45 1.97 -8.23 4.91
N ARG A 46 1.13 -8.16 5.95
CA ARG A 46 1.45 -8.55 7.33
C ARG A 46 1.86 -10.02 7.39
N VAL A 47 1.08 -10.90 6.78
CA VAL A 47 1.39 -12.34 6.72
C VAL A 47 2.72 -12.60 6.02
N LYS A 48 2.96 -11.96 4.86
CA LYS A 48 4.23 -12.08 4.14
C LYS A 48 5.43 -11.66 5.00
N ARG A 49 5.35 -10.50 5.64
CA ARG A 49 6.42 -9.97 6.51
C ARG A 49 6.66 -10.84 7.74
N LEU A 50 5.61 -11.37 8.34
CA LEU A 50 5.75 -12.28 9.48
C LEU A 50 6.47 -13.57 9.07
N HIS A 51 6.15 -14.17 7.92
CA HIS A 51 6.87 -15.37 7.46
C HIS A 51 8.35 -15.11 7.15
N GLU A 52 8.67 -13.96 6.56
CA GLU A 52 10.06 -13.54 6.33
C GLU A 52 10.81 -13.28 7.64
N GLY A 53 10.19 -12.59 8.60
CA GLY A 53 10.75 -12.33 9.93
C GLY A 53 10.88 -13.59 10.77
N SER A 54 9.91 -14.51 10.70
CA SER A 54 9.98 -15.82 11.36
C SER A 54 11.08 -16.70 10.78
N SER A 55 11.38 -16.58 9.48
CA SER A 55 12.54 -17.26 8.88
C SER A 55 13.88 -16.68 9.37
N ALA A 56 13.93 -15.39 9.71
CA ALA A 56 15.10 -14.76 10.31
C ALA A 56 15.27 -15.11 11.81
N VAL A 57 14.18 -15.33 12.56
CA VAL A 57 14.24 -15.72 13.99
C VAL A 57 14.37 -17.24 14.18
N ALA A 58 13.90 -18.06 13.24
CA ALA A 58 14.02 -19.53 13.31
C ALA A 58 15.42 -20.05 12.94
N ASN A 59 16.26 -19.25 12.28
CA ASN A 59 17.63 -19.62 11.98
C ASN A 59 18.61 -19.17 13.06
N GLY A 60 18.46 -19.78 14.25
CA GLY A 60 19.57 -20.01 15.18
C GLY A 60 20.53 -21.11 14.67
N VAL A 61 20.83 -21.14 13.36
CA VAL A 61 21.83 -22.04 12.81
C VAL A 61 23.17 -21.39 13.03
N LYS A 62 23.85 -21.78 14.12
CA LYS A 62 25.30 -21.61 14.22
C LYS A 62 25.91 -22.24 12.97
N GLU A 63 26.50 -21.43 12.12
CA GLU A 63 27.37 -21.89 11.06
C GLU A 63 28.54 -22.62 11.72
N LYS A 64 28.44 -23.95 11.83
CA LYS A 64 29.59 -24.79 12.17
C LYS A 64 30.53 -24.73 10.97
N VAL A 65 31.60 -23.94 11.11
CA VAL A 65 32.78 -24.04 10.26
C VAL A 65 33.21 -25.51 10.26
N PRO A 66 33.38 -26.17 9.10
CA PRO A 66 33.90 -27.52 9.05
C PRO A 66 35.32 -27.52 9.62
N GLU A 67 35.49 -28.18 10.75
CA GLU A 67 36.78 -28.52 11.32
C GLU A 67 37.50 -29.43 10.32
N ALA A 68 38.52 -28.89 9.67
CA ALA A 68 39.41 -29.65 8.81
C ALA A 68 40.31 -30.53 9.68
N GLN A 69 39.89 -31.78 9.87
CA GLN A 69 40.71 -32.94 10.21
C GLN A 69 40.64 -33.87 8.97
N GLU A 70 41.69 -34.38 8.33
CA GLU A 70 43.12 -34.52 8.61
C GLU A 70 43.88 -34.59 7.26
N MET A 71 45.14 -34.15 7.24
CA MET A 71 46.34 -34.99 7.01
C MET A 71 47.60 -34.21 7.39
#